data_AF-A0A0G1BVG5-F1
#
_entry.id   AF-A0A0G1BVG5-F1
#
_cell.length_a   1.000
_cell.length_b   1.000
_cell.length_c   1.000
_cell.angle_alpha   90.00
_cell.angle_beta   90.00
_cell.angle_gamma   90.00
#
_symmetry.space_group_name_H-M   'P 1'
#
loop_
_entity.id
_entity.type
_entity.pdbx_description
1 polymer ?
#
loop_
_entity_poly.entity_id
_entity_poly.type
_entity_poly.pdbx_seq_one_letter_code
_entity_poly.pdbx_strand_id
1 'polypeptide(L)'
;MSQFLFGANSVRASDITASNVQTEPRSATSMHLQWDNNYSGNTVILYQPFGTSDWLSDTANCYDNYTTGGRQCQITLHNLVSNYTYYYKFREGDITQEFSYSYFVVPTELRESNITISNTTGRSVTFTWQTDKVTKGKIIYYPADN
;
A
#
# COMPACT_ATOMS: atom_id res chain seq x y z
N MET A 1 13.87 -3.02 49.39
CA MET A 1 12.87 -3.64 48.49
C MET A 1 12.90 -2.82 47.21
N SER A 2 13.59 -3.31 46.17
CA SER A 2 13.79 -2.55 44.93
C SER A 2 12.55 -2.70 44.05
N GLN A 3 11.84 -1.62 43.81
CA GLN A 3 10.65 -1.61 42.97
C GLN A 3 11.12 -1.36 41.53
N PHE A 4 11.05 -2.37 40.67
CA PHE A 4 11.21 -2.19 39.24
C PHE A 4 9.97 -1.44 38.73
N LEU A 5 10.14 -0.15 38.39
CA LEU A 5 9.17 0.56 37.55
C LEU A 5 9.30 -0.01 36.13
N PHE A 6 8.38 -0.89 35.74
CA PHE A 6 8.03 -0.99 34.33
C PHE A 6 7.26 0.29 34.01
N GLY A 7 7.96 1.32 33.54
CA GLY A 7 7.30 2.44 32.90
C GLY A 7 6.48 1.88 31.75
N ALA A 8 5.15 1.96 31.84
CA ALA A 8 4.33 1.79 30.66
C ALA A 8 4.88 2.78 29.62
N ASN A 9 5.48 2.27 28.54
CA ASN A 9 5.81 3.09 27.39
C ASN A 9 4.47 3.56 26.81
N SER A 10 3.93 4.65 27.37
CA SER A 10 2.71 5.27 26.90
C SER A 10 3.05 5.95 25.58
N VAL A 11 2.83 5.25 24.48
CA VAL A 11 2.84 5.84 23.15
C VAL A 11 1.71 6.86 23.11
N ARG A 12 2.03 8.13 22.86
CA ARG A 12 1.06 9.22 22.78
C ARG A 12 0.50 9.29 21.36
N ALA A 13 -0.70 9.85 21.19
CA ALA A 13 -1.28 10.11 19.86
C ALA A 13 -0.39 11.02 18.98
N SER A 14 0.51 11.81 19.58
CA SER A 14 1.54 12.60 18.88
C SER A 14 2.67 11.76 18.28
N ASP A 15 2.81 10.51 18.70
CA ASP A 15 3.93 9.64 18.34
C ASP A 15 3.60 8.77 17.11
N ILE A 16 2.35 8.84 16.64
CA ILE A 16 1.85 8.16 15.43
C ILE A 16 2.07 9.09 14.24
N THR A 17 2.89 8.65 13.29
CA THR A 17 3.41 9.53 12.22
C THR A 17 3.15 8.98 10.83
N ALA A 18 2.09 8.18 10.65
CA ALA A 18 1.73 7.66 9.33
C ALA A 18 1.66 8.83 8.33
N SER A 19 2.68 8.92 7.49
CA SER A 19 2.94 10.06 6.62
C SER A 19 3.41 9.56 5.26
N ASN A 20 3.38 10.46 4.27
CA ASN A 20 3.71 10.13 2.88
C ASN A 20 2.91 8.92 2.34
N VAL A 21 1.67 8.75 2.80
CA VAL A 21 0.83 7.59 2.45
C VAL A 21 0.61 7.54 0.95
N GLN A 22 1.05 6.46 0.33
CA GLN A 22 0.81 6.12 -1.07
C GLN A 22 -0.19 4.97 -1.14
N THR A 23 -1.16 5.07 -2.03
CA THR A 23 -2.14 4.02 -2.32
C THR A 23 -2.08 3.67 -3.79
N GLU A 24 -1.91 2.39 -4.10
CA GLU A 24 -1.67 1.91 -5.46
C GLU A 24 -2.47 0.62 -5.71
N PRO A 25 -3.33 0.57 -6.74
CA PRO A 25 -4.09 -0.63 -7.00
C PRO A 25 -3.19 -1.74 -7.58
N ARG A 26 -3.36 -2.97 -7.10
CA ARG A 26 -2.62 -4.17 -7.57
C ARG A 26 -3.48 -5.05 -8.48
N SER A 27 -4.78 -5.09 -8.24
CA SER A 27 -5.80 -5.77 -9.06
C SER A 27 -7.14 -5.01 -8.95
N ALA A 28 -8.16 -5.43 -9.70
CA ALA A 28 -9.53 -4.94 -9.53
C ALA A 28 -10.12 -5.27 -8.14
N THR A 29 -9.44 -6.10 -7.34
CA THR A 29 -9.89 -6.53 -6.02
C THR A 29 -8.79 -6.43 -4.95
N SER A 30 -7.72 -5.68 -5.20
CA SER A 30 -6.63 -5.52 -4.23
C SER A 30 -5.92 -4.17 -4.33
N MET A 31 -5.63 -3.59 -3.18
CA MET A 31 -5.00 -2.27 -3.03
C MET A 31 -3.72 -2.41 -2.20
N HIS A 32 -2.64 -1.79 -2.66
CA HIS A 32 -1.41 -1.67 -1.91
C HIS A 32 -1.33 -0.30 -1.23
N LEU A 33 -0.90 -0.29 0.03
CA LEU A 33 -0.64 0.93 0.76
C LEU A 33 0.78 0.89 1.30
N GLN A 34 1.48 2.02 1.19
CA GLN A 34 2.81 2.23 1.73
C GLN A 34 2.87 3.58 2.43
N TRP A 35 3.49 3.65 3.60
CA TRP A 35 3.64 4.90 4.36
C TRP A 35 4.89 4.87 5.21
N ASP A 36 5.37 6.07 5.54
CA ASP A 36 6.40 6.24 6.55
C ASP A 36 5.75 6.15 7.93
N ASN A 37 6.39 5.43 8.84
CA ASN A 37 5.91 5.18 10.18
C ASN A 37 7.06 5.22 11.18
N ASN A 38 6.99 6.07 12.21
CA ASN A 38 8.00 6.12 13.26
C ASN A 38 7.69 5.23 14.46
N TYR A 39 6.55 4.52 14.45
CA TYR A 39 6.21 3.56 15.50
C TYR A 39 6.92 2.22 15.29
N SER A 40 7.67 1.78 16.30
CA SER A 40 8.49 0.57 16.25
C SER A 40 7.73 -0.73 16.49
N GLY A 41 6.47 -0.67 16.93
CA GLY A 41 5.63 -1.86 17.16
C GLY A 41 4.83 -2.31 15.94
N ASN A 42 3.79 -3.12 16.20
CA ASN A 42 2.86 -3.59 15.18
C ASN A 42 1.89 -2.48 14.76
N THR A 43 1.77 -2.26 13.46
CA THR A 43 0.76 -1.37 12.88
C THR A 43 -0.30 -2.21 12.18
N VAL A 44 -1.56 -1.90 12.46
CA VAL A 44 -2.74 -2.50 11.85
C VAL A 44 -3.42 -1.43 11.02
N ILE A 45 -3.83 -1.78 9.81
CA ILE A 45 -4.74 -0.96 9.03
C ILE A 45 -6.17 -1.41 9.30
N LEU A 46 -7.04 -0.44 9.54
CA LEU A 46 -8.48 -0.62 9.61
C LEU A 46 -9.07 -0.03 8.35
N TYR A 47 -9.95 -0.76 7.67
CA TYR A 47 -10.59 -0.30 6.43
C TYR A 47 -12.05 -0.73 6.34
N GLN A 48 -12.87 0.06 5.66
CA GLN A 48 -14.26 -0.25 5.42
C GLN A 48 -14.75 0.36 4.09
N PRO A 49 -15.66 -0.31 3.36
CA PRO A 49 -16.31 0.29 2.21
C PRO A 49 -17.23 1.44 2.61
N PHE A 50 -17.31 2.46 1.75
CA PHE A 50 -18.20 3.61 1.95
C PHE A 50 -19.64 3.16 2.20
N GLY A 51 -20.27 3.73 3.24
CA GLY A 51 -21.66 3.41 3.61
C GLY A 51 -21.82 2.19 4.52
N THR A 52 -20.73 1.61 5.03
CA THR A 52 -20.77 0.54 6.05
C THR A 52 -20.26 1.01 7.40
N SER A 53 -20.57 0.24 8.46
CA SER A 53 -20.16 0.51 9.85
C SER A 53 -19.02 -0.37 10.34
N ASP A 54 -18.77 -1.49 9.66
CA ASP A 54 -17.90 -2.55 10.16
C ASP A 54 -16.48 -2.38 9.60
N TRP A 55 -15.53 -2.16 10.50
CA TRP A 55 -14.12 -2.06 10.16
C TRP A 55 -13.49 -3.44 10.04
N LEU A 56 -12.95 -3.74 8.86
CA LEU A 56 -12.04 -4.84 8.66
C LEU A 56 -10.64 -4.43 9.12
N SER A 57 -9.81 -5.40 9.53
CA SER A 57 -8.45 -5.13 10.00
C SER A 57 -7.43 -6.05 9.34
N ASP A 58 -6.26 -5.53 9.02
CA ASP A 58 -5.13 -6.34 8.56
C ASP A 58 -3.80 -5.76 9.10
N THR A 59 -2.80 -6.63 9.29
CA THR A 59 -1.52 -6.24 9.91
C THR A 59 -0.53 -5.82 8.85
N ALA A 60 0.05 -4.63 9.02
CA ALA A 60 1.04 -4.09 8.12
C ALA A 60 2.42 -4.73 8.33
N ASN A 61 3.16 -4.90 7.25
CA ASN A 61 4.56 -5.28 7.30
C ASN A 61 5.43 -4.03 7.40
N CYS A 62 6.07 -3.85 8.56
CA CYS A 62 6.90 -2.68 8.84
C CYS A 62 8.38 -3.06 8.93
N TYR A 63 9.24 -2.20 8.40
CA TYR A 63 10.69 -2.41 8.34
C TYR A 63 11.43 -1.08 8.41
N ASP A 64 12.66 -1.13 8.89
CA ASP A 64 13.51 0.06 8.98
C ASP A 64 14.11 0.35 7.60
N ASN A 65 13.98 1.59 7.15
CA ASN A 65 14.58 2.09 5.92
C ASN A 65 15.93 2.74 6.26
N TYR A 66 17.00 1.96 6.19
CA TYR A 66 18.36 2.41 6.53
C TYR A 66 18.88 3.52 5.62
N THR A 67 18.28 3.74 4.45
CA THR A 67 18.70 4.80 3.51
C THR A 67 18.17 6.17 3.93
N THR A 68 16.94 6.24 4.44
CA THR A 68 16.32 7.51 4.89
C THR A 68 16.40 7.71 6.41
N GLY A 69 16.84 6.69 7.16
CA GLY A 69 16.87 6.73 8.62
C GLY A 69 15.47 6.71 9.25
N GLY A 70 14.44 6.36 8.48
CA GLY A 70 13.06 6.23 8.92
C GLY A 70 12.60 4.78 8.94
N ARG A 71 11.37 4.54 9.38
CA ARG A 71 10.72 3.23 9.28
C ARG A 71 9.54 3.34 8.32
N GLN A 72 9.31 2.29 7.55
CA GLN A 72 8.31 2.25 6.50
C GLN A 72 7.43 1.03 6.73
N CYS A 73 6.14 1.20 6.49
CA CYS A 73 5.17 0.13 6.56
C CYS A 73 4.48 -0.03 5.21
N GLN A 74 4.11 -1.27 4.90
CA GLN A 74 3.36 -1.57 3.69
C GLN A 74 2.37 -2.71 3.92
N ILE A 75 1.29 -2.73 3.14
CA ILE A 75 0.31 -3.81 3.14
C ILE A 75 -0.36 -3.94 1.77
N THR A 76 -0.81 -5.15 1.44
CA THR A 76 -1.71 -5.38 0.30
C THR A 76 -3.04 -5.91 0.82
N LEU A 77 -4.08 -5.11 0.69
CA LEU A 77 -5.46 -5.50 1.00
C LEU A 77 -6.01 -6.33 -0.16
N HIS A 78 -6.71 -7.41 0.16
CA HIS A 78 -7.29 -8.35 -0.80
C HIS A 78 -8.81 -8.42 -0.66
N ASN A 79 -9.47 -9.07 -1.62
CA ASN A 79 -10.92 -9.29 -1.63
C ASN A 79 -11.74 -7.99 -1.56
N LEU A 80 -11.22 -6.91 -2.14
CA LEU A 80 -11.93 -5.65 -2.24
C LEU A 80 -12.92 -5.69 -3.39
N VAL A 81 -14.00 -4.90 -3.29
CA VAL A 81 -14.96 -4.74 -4.37
C VAL A 81 -14.45 -3.66 -5.33
N SER A 82 -14.42 -4.00 -6.62
CA SER A 82 -14.04 -3.08 -7.68
C SER A 82 -15.04 -1.91 -7.79
N ASN A 83 -14.56 -0.72 -8.14
CA ASN A 83 -15.32 0.54 -8.21
C ASN A 83 -15.91 1.04 -6.87
N TYR A 84 -15.33 0.63 -5.75
CA TYR A 84 -15.76 1.08 -4.43
C TYR A 84 -14.73 2.01 -3.80
N THR A 85 -15.25 3.04 -3.12
CA THR A 85 -14.47 3.88 -2.21
C THR A 85 -14.35 3.18 -0.87
N TYR A 86 -13.13 3.03 -0.38
CA TYR A 86 -12.83 2.53 0.95
C TYR A 86 -12.25 3.64 1.81
N TYR A 87 -12.75 3.76 3.04
CA TYR A 87 -12.10 4.53 4.07
C TYR A 87 -11.10 3.66 4.81
N TYR A 88 -9.98 4.24 5.19
CA TYR A 88 -8.99 3.56 6.01
C TYR A 88 -8.43 4.48 7.09
N LYS A 89 -7.89 3.83 8.12
CA LYS A 89 -7.18 4.44 9.26
C LYS A 89 -6.16 3.45 9.83
N PHE A 90 -5.19 3.96 10.59
CA PHE A 90 -4.13 3.17 11.19
C PHE A 90 -4.36 3.01 12.70
N ARG A 91 -3.95 1.86 13.22
CA ARG A 91 -3.91 1.54 14.65
C ARG A 91 -2.52 0.99 14.99
N GLU A 92 -1.91 1.49 16.05
CA GLU A 92 -0.56 1.13 16.45
C GLU A 92 -0.54 0.52 17.86
N GLY A 93 -0.08 -0.72 17.96
CA GLY A 93 -0.16 -1.50 19.21
C GLY A 93 -1.59 -1.81 19.66
N ASP A 94 -1.76 -2.01 20.97
CA ASP A 94 -3.05 -2.27 21.64
C ASP A 94 -3.85 -0.98 21.91
N ILE A 95 -3.37 0.16 21.42
CA ILE A 95 -4.04 1.44 21.61
C ILE A 95 -5.30 1.43 20.73
N THR A 96 -6.46 1.48 21.38
CA THR A 96 -7.79 1.50 20.75
C THR A 96 -8.12 2.81 20.04
N GLN A 97 -7.13 3.67 19.85
CA GLN A 97 -7.30 4.97 19.26
C GLN A 97 -6.85 4.87 17.79
N GLU A 98 -7.73 5.29 16.89
CA GLU A 98 -7.64 5.03 15.46
C GLU A 98 -7.35 6.36 14.76
N PHE A 99 -6.41 6.38 13.81
CA PHE A 99 -5.85 7.67 13.34
C PHE A 99 -5.55 7.71 11.85
N SER A 100 -5.68 8.93 11.29
CA SER A 100 -5.64 9.27 9.86
C SER A 100 -6.77 8.67 9.03
N TYR A 101 -7.87 9.42 8.88
CA TYR A 101 -8.93 9.09 7.92
C TYR A 101 -8.53 9.53 6.53
N SER A 102 -8.45 8.60 5.61
CA SER A 102 -8.35 8.89 4.17
C SER A 102 -9.14 7.86 3.38
N TYR A 103 -9.11 7.95 2.06
CA TYR A 103 -9.82 7.04 1.19
C TYR A 103 -9.00 6.65 -0.03
N PHE A 104 -9.32 5.50 -0.60
CA PHE A 104 -8.88 5.10 -1.93
C PHE A 104 -10.06 4.53 -2.72
N VAL A 105 -9.94 4.53 -4.04
CA VAL A 105 -10.93 3.93 -4.93
C VAL A 105 -10.31 2.71 -5.59
N VAL A 106 -10.98 1.57 -5.50
CA VAL A 106 -10.56 0.34 -6.19
C VAL A 106 -11.02 0.43 -7.65
N PRO A 107 -10.14 0.32 -8.65
CA PRO A 107 -10.55 0.43 -10.04
C PRO A 107 -11.35 -0.80 -10.51
N THR A 108 -12.17 -0.64 -11.55
CA THR A 108 -12.96 -1.71 -12.21
C THR A 108 -12.09 -2.69 -12.98
N GLU A 109 -11.12 -2.16 -13.70
CA GLU A 109 -10.12 -2.87 -14.46
C GLU A 109 -8.83 -2.11 -14.30
N LEU A 110 -7.71 -2.82 -14.34
CA LEU A 110 -6.41 -2.18 -14.47
C LEU A 110 -5.96 -2.31 -15.91
N ARG A 111 -5.54 -1.19 -16.49
CA ARG A 111 -5.34 -1.10 -17.94
C ARG A 111 -3.95 -0.62 -18.29
N GLU A 112 -3.25 -1.41 -19.08
CA GLU A 112 -2.14 -0.93 -19.88
C GLU A 112 -2.70 -0.04 -21.01
N SER A 113 -2.07 1.11 -21.24
CA SER A 113 -2.50 2.07 -22.25
C SER A 113 -1.29 2.70 -22.93
N ASN A 114 -1.52 3.40 -24.05
CA ASN A 114 -0.47 4.12 -24.79
C ASN A 114 0.75 3.24 -25.11
N ILE A 115 0.50 2.01 -25.56
CA ILE A 115 1.54 1.08 -25.98
C ILE A 115 2.18 1.61 -27.26
N THR A 116 3.47 1.90 -27.19
CA THR A 116 4.28 2.39 -28.31
C THR A 116 5.47 1.47 -28.53
N ILE A 117 5.83 1.32 -29.80
CA ILE A 117 7.00 0.54 -30.24
C ILE A 117 7.96 1.52 -30.89
N SER A 118 9.20 1.52 -30.44
CA SER A 118 10.24 2.42 -30.95
C SER A 118 11.60 1.74 -31.00
N ASN A 119 12.59 2.41 -31.61
CA ASN A 119 13.98 1.93 -31.70
C ASN A 119 14.11 0.51 -32.26
N THR A 120 13.31 0.19 -33.29
CA THR A 120 13.35 -1.10 -33.97
C THR A 120 14.63 -1.21 -34.80
N THR A 121 15.52 -2.10 -34.38
CA THR A 121 16.72 -2.49 -35.14
C THR A 121 16.62 -3.97 -35.50
N GLY A 122 17.59 -4.49 -36.25
CA GLY A 122 17.66 -5.93 -36.54
C GLY A 122 17.86 -6.82 -35.30
N ARG A 123 18.11 -6.27 -34.11
CA ARG A 123 18.37 -7.04 -32.87
C ARG A 123 17.62 -6.56 -31.63
N SER A 124 16.95 -5.41 -31.70
CA SER A 124 16.32 -4.79 -30.54
C SER A 124 15.05 -4.07 -30.93
N VAL A 125 14.12 -4.00 -29.97
CA VAL A 125 12.93 -3.18 -30.04
C VAL A 125 12.62 -2.68 -28.64
N THR A 126 12.12 -1.46 -28.52
CA THR A 126 11.70 -0.86 -27.25
C THR A 126 10.19 -0.75 -27.22
N PHE A 127 9.58 -1.36 -26.19
CA PHE A 127 8.17 -1.21 -25.88
C PHE A 127 8.01 -0.24 -24.71
N THR A 128 7.12 0.73 -24.85
CA THR A 128 6.76 1.66 -23.78
C THR A 128 5.25 1.66 -23.64
N TRP A 129 4.73 1.55 -22.42
CA TRP A 129 3.30 1.66 -22.14
C TRP A 129 3.11 2.41 -20.81
N GLN A 130 1.90 2.94 -20.63
CA GLN A 130 1.45 3.45 -19.35
C GLN A 130 0.66 2.37 -18.64
N THR A 131 0.79 2.31 -17.32
CA THR A 131 0.01 1.40 -16.48
C THR A 131 -0.34 2.12 -15.19
N ASP A 132 -1.53 1.83 -14.70
CA ASP A 132 -2.03 2.20 -13.38
C ASP A 132 -1.52 1.25 -12.27
N LYS A 133 -0.59 0.34 -12.59
CA LYS A 133 0.06 -0.58 -11.65
C LYS A 133 1.57 -0.33 -11.56
N VAL A 134 2.12 -0.41 -10.35
CA VAL A 134 3.55 -0.71 -10.18
C VAL A 134 3.74 -2.22 -10.33
N THR A 135 3.81 -2.71 -11.57
CA THR A 135 3.95 -4.13 -11.88
C THR A 135 5.17 -4.40 -12.76
N LYS A 136 5.70 -5.63 -12.72
CA LYS A 136 6.60 -6.13 -13.76
C LYS A 136 5.74 -6.51 -14.97
N GLY A 137 5.92 -5.82 -16.08
CA GLY A 137 5.31 -6.19 -17.36
C GLY A 137 6.00 -7.43 -17.94
N LYS A 138 5.24 -8.28 -18.63
CA LYS A 138 5.76 -9.38 -19.44
C LYS A 138 5.37 -9.12 -20.89
N ILE A 139 6.37 -8.99 -21.76
CA ILE A 139 6.15 -8.90 -23.21
C ILE A 139 6.18 -10.33 -23.75
N ILE A 140 5.13 -10.72 -24.46
CA ILE A 140 5.06 -11.97 -25.22
C ILE A 140 5.06 -11.58 -26.69
N TYR A 141 6.03 -12.07 -27.45
CA TYR A 141 6.16 -11.81 -28.87
C TYR A 141 6.45 -13.10 -29.63
N TYR A 142 6.04 -13.13 -30.89
CA TYR A 142 6.25 -14.24 -31.80
C TYR A 142 6.87 -13.70 -33.09
N PRO A 143 7.72 -14.49 -33.79
CA PRO A 143 8.08 -14.19 -35.17
C PRO A 143 6.79 -14.03 -35.99
N ALA A 144 6.76 -13.07 -36.90
CA ALA A 144 5.68 -13.06 -37.89
C ALA A 144 5.79 -14.33 -38.73
N ASP A 145 4.70 -15.08 -38.85
CA ASP A 145 4.63 -16.18 -39.81
C ASP A 145 4.82 -15.58 -41.21
N ASN A 146 5.78 -16.13 -41.97
CA ASN A 146 6.03 -15.76 -43.37
C ASN A 146 4.97 -16.35 -44.29
#